data_AF-A0A941P2V5-F1
#
_entry.id   AF-A0A941P2V5-F1
#
_cell.length_a   1.000
_cell.length_b   1.000
_cell.length_c   1.000
_cell.angle_alpha   90.00
_cell.angle_beta   90.00
_cell.angle_gamma   90.00
#
_symmetry.space_group_name_H-M   'P 1'
#
loop_
_entity.id
_entity.type
_entity.pdbx_description
1 polymer ?
#
loop_
_entity_poly.entity_id
_entity_poly.type
_entity_poly.pdbx_seq_one_letter_code
_entity_poly.pdbx_strand_id
1 'polypeptide(L)'
;MSNFWSMWVMVLIVFNLGISFFLFLWGPRAKVPVLADGTTGHVWAHGVLREGLRRLPTWWIVISFLMFVGAFGYLVLYPGFGNSPGRLGWTSHQELADDTAANDVRLNAAMQRFAQMPIETLAADREALAMGKVLFGDNCAACHGSAAHGNQLLGAPNLTDNDWLYGGDGQQILTTILDGRHGVMPAWGPAFGEPGVENLANYVLSLSGAPHDATKAIAGKAL
;
A
#
# COMPACT_ATOMS: atom_id res chain seq x y z
N MET A 1 11.25 25.77 7.07
CA MET A 1 12.56 25.39 7.64
C MET A 1 13.30 26.67 8.07
N SER A 2 14.26 26.63 9.00
CA SER A 2 14.98 27.85 9.43
C SER A 2 15.91 28.38 8.33
N ASN A 3 16.26 29.67 8.39
CA ASN A 3 17.16 30.30 7.41
C ASN A 3 18.53 29.62 7.36
N PHE A 4 19.05 29.19 8.51
CA PHE A 4 20.30 28.43 8.59
C PHE A 4 20.23 27.14 7.77
N TRP A 5 19.21 26.30 8.03
CA TRP A 5 19.05 25.02 7.34
C TRP A 5 18.75 25.19 5.85
N SER A 6 18.02 26.23 5.47
CA SER A 6 17.80 26.58 4.06
C SER A 6 19.12 26.89 3.36
N MET A 7 19.94 27.77 3.95
CA MET A 7 21.23 28.16 3.38
C MET A 7 22.18 26.96 3.32
N TRP A 8 22.21 26.13 4.36
CA TRP A 8 23.01 24.91 4.41
C TRP A 8 22.70 23.97 3.23
N VAL A 9 21.42 23.69 2.98
CA VAL A 9 20.99 22.85 1.86
C VAL A 9 21.35 23.48 0.51
N MET A 10 21.12 24.78 0.35
CA MET A 10 21.47 25.50 -0.88
C MET A 10 22.97 25.42 -1.18
N VAL A 11 23.83 25.59 -0.16
CA VAL A 11 25.29 25.47 -0.31
C VAL A 11 25.69 24.07 -0.75
N LEU A 12 25.15 23.02 -0.12
CA LEU A 12 25.47 21.64 -0.48
C LEU A 12 25.05 21.31 -1.92
N ILE A 13 23.87 21.78 -2.35
CA ILE A 13 23.39 21.58 -3.72
C ILE A 13 24.30 22.30 -4.72
N VAL A 14 24.60 23.60 -4.49
CA VAL A 14 25.47 24.38 -5.39
C VAL A 14 26.87 23.77 -5.45
N PHE A 15 27.43 23.38 -4.31
CA PHE A 15 28.76 22.78 -4.25
C PHE A 15 28.80 21.44 -5.00
N ASN A 16 27.88 20.52 -4.72
CA ASN A 16 27.88 19.20 -5.33
C ASN A 16 27.54 19.27 -6.82
N LEU A 17 26.40 19.88 -7.17
CA LEU A 17 25.95 19.99 -8.56
C LEU A 17 26.91 20.85 -9.39
N GLY A 18 27.45 21.92 -8.79
CA GLY A 18 28.44 22.79 -9.43
C GLY A 18 29.75 22.07 -9.71
N ILE A 19 30.31 21.32 -8.74
CA ILE A 19 31.53 20.53 -8.96
C ILE A 19 31.28 19.43 -10.00
N SER A 20 30.18 18.69 -9.90
CA SER A 20 29.85 17.64 -10.87
C SER A 20 29.69 18.21 -12.28
N PHE A 21 29.02 19.35 -12.43
CA PHE A 21 28.88 20.01 -13.73
C PHE A 21 30.21 20.55 -14.24
N PHE A 22 31.03 21.14 -13.36
CA PHE A 22 32.39 21.57 -13.69
C PHE A 22 33.26 20.41 -14.16
N LEU A 23 33.28 19.30 -13.42
CA LEU A 23 34.03 18.10 -13.79
C LEU A 23 33.51 17.48 -15.09
N PHE A 24 32.21 17.52 -15.33
CA PHE A 24 31.62 17.09 -16.61
C PHE A 24 32.09 17.95 -17.79
N LEU A 25 32.19 19.27 -17.61
CA LEU A 25 32.71 20.17 -18.65
C LEU A 25 34.23 20.03 -18.82
N TRP A 26 34.98 19.84 -17.73
CA TRP A 26 36.43 19.75 -17.75
C TRP A 26 36.94 18.39 -18.21
N GLY A 27 36.32 17.30 -17.75
CA GLY A 27 36.78 15.92 -17.93
C GLY A 27 37.12 15.56 -19.38
N PRO A 28 36.24 15.82 -20.36
CA PRO A 28 36.50 15.57 -21.78
C PRO A 28 37.69 16.36 -22.37
N ARG A 29 38.14 17.42 -21.69
CA ARG A 29 39.27 18.28 -22.10
C ARG A 29 40.58 17.90 -21.43
N ALA A 30 40.55 17.04 -20.40
CA ALA A 30 41.74 16.58 -19.72
C ALA A 30 42.62 15.74 -20.67
N LYS A 31 43.92 16.07 -20.73
CA LYS A 31 44.89 15.33 -21.52
C LYS A 31 45.53 14.26 -20.65
N VAL A 32 45.36 13.00 -21.02
CA VAL A 32 45.98 11.86 -20.35
C VAL A 32 47.07 11.29 -21.28
N PRO A 33 48.31 11.09 -20.80
CA PRO A 33 49.36 10.45 -21.57
C PRO A 33 48.96 9.02 -21.99
N VAL A 34 49.19 8.67 -23.25
CA VAL A 34 48.89 7.33 -23.79
C VAL A 34 50.10 6.78 -24.53
N LEU A 35 50.27 5.46 -24.47
CA LEU A 35 51.23 4.73 -25.28
C LEU A 35 50.79 4.67 -26.74
N ALA A 36 51.70 4.24 -27.63
CA ALA A 36 51.43 4.10 -29.06
C ALA A 36 50.27 3.13 -29.38
N ASP A 37 49.97 2.20 -28.47
CA ASP A 37 48.83 1.27 -28.57
C ASP A 37 47.49 1.86 -28.08
N GLY A 38 47.48 3.13 -27.68
CA GLY A 38 46.28 3.83 -27.19
C GLY A 38 45.89 3.51 -25.75
N THR A 39 46.74 2.80 -25.00
CA THR A 39 46.51 2.47 -23.59
C THR A 39 47.25 3.42 -22.65
N THR A 40 46.83 3.45 -21.39
CA THR A 40 47.46 4.28 -20.32
C THR A 40 48.78 3.70 -19.80
N GLY A 41 49.22 2.54 -20.28
CA GLY A 41 50.48 1.88 -19.91
C GLY A 41 50.46 1.08 -18.61
N HIS A 42 49.42 1.22 -17.79
CA HIS A 42 49.20 0.34 -16.64
C HIS A 42 48.59 -0.98 -17.08
N VAL A 43 49.05 -2.06 -16.44
CA VAL A 43 48.54 -3.41 -16.68
C VAL A 43 48.05 -3.99 -15.37
N TRP A 44 46.83 -4.51 -15.39
CA TRP A 44 46.12 -5.01 -14.22
C TRP A 44 45.90 -6.52 -14.34
N ALA A 45 45.53 -7.18 -13.23
CA ALA A 45 45.19 -8.60 -13.19
C ALA A 45 46.23 -9.51 -13.89
N HIS A 46 47.50 -9.41 -13.49
CA HIS A 46 48.59 -10.25 -14.00
C HIS A 46 48.82 -10.18 -15.52
N GLY A 47 48.55 -9.04 -16.15
CA GLY A 47 48.89 -8.85 -17.57
C GLY A 47 47.68 -8.83 -18.50
N VAL A 48 46.50 -9.21 -18.03
CA VAL A 48 45.35 -9.50 -18.90
C VAL A 48 44.44 -8.31 -19.17
N LEU A 49 44.50 -7.26 -18.35
CA LEU A 49 43.67 -6.06 -18.49
C LEU A 49 44.53 -4.82 -18.71
N ARG A 50 44.16 -4.02 -19.71
CA ARG A 50 44.71 -2.69 -20.00
C ARG A 50 43.57 -1.71 -20.20
N GLU A 51 43.77 -0.47 -19.79
CA GLU A 51 42.77 0.59 -19.97
C GLU A 51 43.12 1.43 -21.20
N GLY A 52 42.18 1.50 -22.14
CA GLY A 52 42.30 2.32 -23.34
C GLY A 52 41.69 3.71 -23.13
N LEU A 53 42.35 4.75 -23.62
CA LEU A 53 41.80 6.10 -23.59
C LEU A 53 41.04 6.38 -24.88
N ARG A 54 39.71 6.29 -24.83
CA ARG A 54 38.83 6.64 -25.96
C ARG A 54 37.98 7.86 -25.61
N ARG A 55 37.63 8.63 -26.64
CA ARG A 55 36.65 9.72 -26.48
C ARG A 55 35.30 9.13 -26.12
N LEU A 56 34.63 9.77 -25.17
CA LEU A 56 33.26 9.41 -24.79
C LEU A 56 32.34 9.56 -26.01
N PRO A 57 31.37 8.66 -26.19
CA PRO A 57 30.39 8.79 -27.25
C PRO A 57 29.62 10.11 -27.16
N THR A 58 29.45 10.81 -28.28
CA THR A 58 28.79 12.12 -28.31
C THR A 58 27.36 12.06 -27.77
N TRP A 59 26.62 10.99 -28.07
CA TRP A 59 25.25 10.79 -27.55
C TRP A 59 25.23 10.74 -26.01
N TRP A 60 26.24 10.13 -25.40
CA TRP A 60 26.34 10.01 -23.94
C TRP A 60 26.57 11.39 -23.31
N ILE A 61 27.48 12.18 -23.88
CA ILE A 61 27.74 13.57 -23.43
C ILE A 61 26.46 14.42 -23.57
N VAL A 62 25.75 14.31 -24.69
CA VAL A 62 24.52 15.09 -24.91
C VAL A 62 23.45 14.73 -23.88
N ILE A 63 23.19 13.44 -23.63
CA ILE A 63 22.21 13.01 -22.63
C ILE A 63 22.63 13.49 -21.23
N SER A 64 23.90 13.29 -20.84
CA SER A 64 24.39 13.75 -19.54
C SER A 64 24.24 15.27 -19.37
N PHE A 65 24.52 16.06 -20.42
CA PHE A 65 24.30 17.50 -20.39
C PHE A 65 22.82 17.87 -20.23
N LEU A 66 21.93 17.20 -20.97
CA LEU A 66 20.48 17.41 -20.84
C LEU A 66 19.96 17.05 -19.44
N MET A 67 20.54 16.04 -18.77
CA MET A 67 20.21 15.72 -17.37
C MET A 67 20.57 16.87 -16.42
N PHE A 68 21.73 17.53 -16.61
CA PHE A 68 22.06 18.72 -15.82
C PHE A 68 21.07 19.86 -16.08
N VAL A 69 20.74 20.13 -17.35
CA VAL A 69 19.72 21.13 -17.70
C VAL A 69 18.38 20.81 -17.03
N GLY A 70 17.96 19.54 -17.06
CA GLY A 70 16.78 19.05 -16.37
C GLY A 70 16.83 19.25 -14.86
N ALA A 71 17.96 18.92 -14.21
CA ALA A 71 18.13 19.09 -12.77
C ALA A 71 18.08 20.56 -12.35
N PHE A 72 18.78 21.45 -13.05
CA PHE A 72 18.71 22.89 -12.79
C PHE A 72 17.30 23.43 -13.03
N GLY A 73 16.67 23.04 -14.13
CA GLY A 73 15.28 23.40 -14.43
C GLY A 73 14.31 22.94 -13.34
N TYR A 74 14.47 21.70 -12.86
CA TYR A 74 13.63 21.13 -11.80
C TYR A 74 13.76 21.91 -10.50
N LEU A 75 14.97 22.24 -10.04
CA LEU A 75 15.20 23.04 -8.83
C LEU A 75 14.68 24.49 -8.93
N VAL A 76 14.56 25.02 -10.15
CA VAL A 76 13.94 26.33 -10.40
C VAL A 76 12.42 26.25 -10.35
N LEU A 77 11.84 25.18 -10.89
CA LEU A 77 10.39 25.02 -11.02
C LEU A 77 9.73 24.52 -9.73
N TYR A 78 10.35 23.56 -9.06
CA TYR A 78 9.83 22.85 -7.89
C TYR A 78 10.56 23.22 -6.60
N PRO A 79 9.93 23.02 -5.43
CA PRO A 79 10.63 23.13 -4.15
C PRO A 79 11.76 22.10 -4.05
N GLY A 80 12.88 22.49 -3.46
CA GLY A 80 14.06 21.63 -3.31
C GLY A 80 15.35 22.42 -3.11
N PHE A 81 15.37 23.68 -3.57
CA PHE A 81 16.48 24.59 -3.31
C PHE A 81 16.26 25.39 -2.01
N GLY A 82 16.53 24.75 -0.88
CA GLY A 82 16.29 25.31 0.46
C GLY A 82 14.79 25.59 0.71
N ASN A 83 14.46 26.76 1.26
CA ASN A 83 13.07 27.20 1.51
C ASN A 83 12.36 27.76 0.27
N SER A 84 12.97 27.74 -0.92
CA SER A 84 12.34 28.24 -2.14
C SER A 84 11.12 27.36 -2.48
N PRO A 85 9.92 27.94 -2.71
CA PRO A 85 8.75 27.19 -3.17
C PRO A 85 8.86 26.79 -4.66
N GLY A 86 9.94 27.18 -5.34
CA GLY A 86 10.03 27.08 -6.80
C GLY A 86 9.14 28.11 -7.50
N ARG A 87 9.21 28.15 -8.84
CA ARG A 87 8.38 29.07 -9.64
C ARG A 87 6.94 28.61 -9.81
N LEU A 88 6.68 27.31 -9.71
CA LEU A 88 5.35 26.75 -9.84
C LEU A 88 4.54 26.83 -8.54
N GLY A 89 5.21 27.06 -7.40
CA GLY A 89 4.54 27.03 -6.09
C GLY A 89 3.96 25.67 -5.72
N TRP A 90 4.36 24.60 -6.43
CA TRP A 90 3.84 23.26 -6.25
C TRP A 90 4.25 22.68 -4.90
N THR A 91 3.33 21.96 -4.25
CA THR A 91 3.63 21.08 -3.12
C THR A 91 2.79 19.82 -3.22
N SER A 92 3.33 18.67 -2.80
CA SER A 92 2.58 17.40 -2.79
C SER A 92 1.34 17.45 -1.90
N HIS A 93 1.35 18.26 -0.84
CA HIS A 93 0.20 18.45 0.03
C HIS A 93 -0.92 19.24 -0.64
N GLN A 94 -0.57 20.28 -1.41
CA GLN A 94 -1.56 21.05 -2.16
C GLN A 94 -2.15 20.23 -3.30
N GLU A 95 -1.32 19.51 -4.06
CA GLU A 95 -1.79 18.63 -5.13
C GLU A 95 -2.75 17.56 -4.60
N LEU A 96 -2.40 16.91 -3.48
CA LEU A 96 -3.31 15.98 -2.82
C LEU A 96 -4.63 16.65 -2.42
N ALA A 97 -4.58 17.84 -1.81
CA ALA A 97 -5.77 18.56 -1.40
C ALA A 97 -6.68 18.89 -2.59
N ASP A 98 -6.10 19.36 -3.70
CA ASP A 98 -6.81 19.70 -4.93
C ASP A 98 -7.45 18.46 -5.56
N ASP A 99 -6.71 17.35 -5.63
CA ASP A 99 -7.20 16.07 -6.16
C ASP A 99 -8.30 15.47 -5.29
N THR A 100 -8.16 15.53 -3.96
CA THR A 100 -9.21 15.09 -3.04
C THR A 100 -10.47 15.93 -3.19
N ALA A 101 -10.35 17.26 -3.28
CA ALA A 101 -11.49 18.14 -3.46
C ALA A 101 -12.19 17.90 -4.82
N ALA A 102 -11.41 17.67 -5.88
CA ALA A 102 -11.96 17.33 -7.19
C ALA A 102 -12.71 15.98 -7.18
N ASN A 103 -12.19 14.99 -6.47
CA ASN A 103 -12.84 13.68 -6.32
C ASN A 103 -14.09 13.77 -5.44
N ASP A 104 -14.03 14.52 -4.33
CA ASP A 104 -15.17 14.76 -3.46
C ASP A 104 -16.31 15.39 -4.25
N VAL A 105 -16.05 16.42 -5.07
CA VAL A 105 -17.09 17.04 -5.92
C VAL A 105 -17.73 16.02 -6.87
N ARG A 106 -16.95 15.10 -7.46
CA ARG A 106 -17.46 14.06 -8.37
C ARG A 106 -18.34 13.05 -7.64
N LEU A 107 -17.99 12.70 -6.41
CA LEU A 107 -18.67 11.66 -5.62
C LEU A 107 -19.84 12.21 -4.80
N ASN A 108 -19.82 13.50 -4.44
CA ASN A 108 -20.73 14.10 -3.47
C ASN A 108 -22.21 13.92 -3.84
N ALA A 109 -22.57 14.11 -5.11
CA ALA A 109 -23.95 13.94 -5.56
C ALA A 109 -24.46 12.50 -5.34
N ALA A 110 -23.64 11.49 -5.67
CA ALA A 110 -23.98 10.10 -5.45
C ALA A 110 -24.01 9.76 -3.95
N MET A 111 -23.02 10.21 -3.18
CA MET A 111 -22.95 9.97 -1.73
C MET A 111 -24.11 10.61 -0.98
N GLN A 112 -24.50 11.84 -1.30
CA GLN A 112 -25.68 12.50 -0.71
C GLN A 112 -26.96 11.75 -1.03
N ARG A 113 -27.11 11.27 -2.27
CA ARG A 113 -28.23 10.44 -2.69
C ARG A 113 -28.29 9.15 -1.86
N PHE A 114 -27.17 8.43 -1.73
CA PHE A 114 -27.12 7.18 -0.98
C PHE A 114 -27.34 7.37 0.52
N ALA A 115 -26.81 8.43 1.12
CA ALA A 115 -26.95 8.72 2.54
C ALA A 115 -28.40 8.93 3.00
N GLN A 116 -29.30 9.30 2.08
CA GLN A 116 -30.72 9.50 2.37
C GLN A 116 -31.58 8.26 2.11
N MET A 117 -31.01 7.20 1.53
CA MET A 117 -31.76 5.97 1.24
C MET A 117 -31.81 5.05 2.46
N PRO A 118 -32.95 4.37 2.71
CA PRO A 118 -32.98 3.22 3.59
C PRO A 118 -32.02 2.13 3.10
N ILE A 119 -31.36 1.42 4.02
CA ILE A 119 -30.35 0.39 3.71
C ILE A 119 -30.88 -0.64 2.72
N GLU A 120 -32.14 -1.07 2.88
CA GLU A 120 -32.71 -2.09 2.00
C GLU A 120 -32.99 -1.60 0.58
N THR A 121 -33.19 -0.28 0.42
CA THR A 121 -33.28 0.34 -0.90
C THR A 121 -31.89 0.51 -1.50
N LEU A 122 -30.90 0.90 -0.68
CA LEU A 122 -29.51 1.04 -1.09
C LEU A 122 -28.93 -0.30 -1.58
N ALA A 123 -29.26 -1.40 -0.89
CA ALA A 123 -28.83 -2.76 -1.25
C ALA A 123 -29.37 -3.23 -2.61
N ALA A 124 -30.41 -2.60 -3.16
CA ALA A 124 -30.97 -2.89 -4.48
C ALA A 124 -30.50 -1.91 -5.57
N ASP A 125 -29.85 -0.79 -5.21
CA ASP A 125 -29.37 0.21 -6.17
C ASP A 125 -28.10 -0.29 -6.87
N ARG A 126 -28.13 -0.37 -8.20
CA ARG A 126 -27.02 -0.93 -8.99
C ARG A 126 -25.74 -0.11 -8.89
N GLU A 127 -25.85 1.21 -8.77
CA GLU A 127 -24.70 2.10 -8.66
C GLU A 127 -24.05 1.94 -7.27
N ALA A 128 -24.87 1.89 -6.22
CA ALA A 128 -24.41 1.63 -4.85
C ALA A 128 -23.73 0.25 -4.74
N LEU A 129 -24.31 -0.80 -5.32
CA LEU A 129 -23.71 -2.14 -5.34
C LEU A 129 -22.37 -2.17 -6.09
N ALA A 130 -22.25 -1.43 -7.20
CA ALA A 130 -20.99 -1.35 -7.94
C ALA A 130 -19.88 -0.69 -7.09
N MET A 131 -20.19 0.39 -6.38
CA MET A 131 -19.25 1.01 -5.44
C MET A 131 -18.95 0.11 -4.24
N GLY A 132 -19.98 -0.49 -3.65
CA GLY A 132 -19.85 -1.43 -2.53
C GLY A 132 -18.98 -2.63 -2.86
N LYS A 133 -19.05 -3.14 -4.10
CA LYS A 133 -18.18 -4.23 -4.56
C LYS A 133 -16.69 -3.84 -4.58
N VAL A 134 -16.37 -2.61 -4.98
CA VAL A 134 -14.99 -2.09 -4.94
C VAL A 134 -14.54 -1.96 -3.48
N LEU A 135 -15.35 -1.32 -2.64
CA LEU A 135 -15.04 -1.18 -1.20
C LEU A 135 -14.86 -2.53 -0.50
N PHE A 136 -15.68 -3.52 -0.85
CA PHE A 136 -15.55 -4.89 -0.34
C PHE A 136 -14.23 -5.52 -0.76
N GLY A 137 -13.83 -5.35 -2.03
CA GLY A 137 -12.56 -5.84 -2.55
C GLY A 137 -11.36 -5.26 -1.80
N ASP A 138 -11.38 -3.95 -1.55
CA ASP A 138 -10.27 -3.24 -0.91
C ASP A 138 -10.17 -3.50 0.60
N ASN A 139 -11.32 -3.65 1.28
CA ASN A 139 -11.36 -3.60 2.75
C ASN A 139 -11.82 -4.91 3.41
N CYS A 140 -12.54 -5.78 2.72
CA CYS A 140 -13.20 -6.94 3.34
C CYS A 140 -12.71 -8.29 2.77
N ALA A 141 -12.34 -8.32 1.49
CA ALA A 141 -11.99 -9.55 0.77
C ALA A 141 -10.74 -10.25 1.32
N ALA A 142 -9.85 -9.52 1.99
CA ALA A 142 -8.67 -10.12 2.64
C ALA A 142 -9.04 -11.18 3.69
N CYS A 143 -10.15 -10.99 4.40
CA CYS A 143 -10.65 -11.94 5.41
C CYS A 143 -11.79 -12.80 4.87
N HIS A 144 -12.76 -12.21 4.18
CA HIS A 144 -13.97 -12.91 3.72
C HIS A 144 -13.84 -13.54 2.32
N GLY A 145 -12.68 -13.41 1.68
CA GLY A 145 -12.44 -13.87 0.31
C GLY A 145 -13.09 -12.96 -0.74
N SER A 146 -12.61 -13.04 -1.98
CA SER A 146 -13.11 -12.21 -3.09
C SER A 146 -14.58 -12.49 -3.47
N ALA A 147 -15.06 -13.70 -3.18
CA ALA A 147 -16.44 -14.11 -3.37
C ALA A 147 -17.30 -13.99 -2.10
N ALA A 148 -16.75 -13.41 -1.03
CA ALA A 148 -17.41 -13.25 0.27
C ALA A 148 -17.82 -14.56 0.98
N HIS A 149 -17.27 -15.71 0.57
CA HIS A 149 -17.55 -17.02 1.18
C HIS A 149 -16.88 -17.28 2.53
N GLY A 150 -16.14 -16.30 3.06
CA GLY A 150 -15.45 -16.42 4.33
C GLY A 150 -14.09 -17.13 4.22
N ASN A 151 -13.44 -17.25 5.36
CA ASN A 151 -12.19 -17.99 5.52
C ASN A 151 -12.17 -18.64 6.90
N GLN A 152 -12.42 -19.95 6.93
CA GLN A 152 -12.50 -20.71 8.17
C GLN A 152 -11.19 -20.69 8.98
N LEU A 153 -10.02 -20.63 8.32
CA LEU A 153 -8.73 -20.56 9.03
C LEU A 153 -8.54 -19.24 9.78
N LEU A 154 -9.15 -18.16 9.30
CA LEU A 154 -9.19 -16.87 9.98
C LEU A 154 -10.41 -16.71 10.90
N GLY A 155 -11.32 -17.69 10.91
CA GLY A 155 -12.62 -17.57 11.58
C GLY A 155 -13.56 -16.55 10.93
N ALA A 156 -13.29 -16.14 9.68
CA ALA A 156 -14.12 -15.16 8.98
C ALA A 156 -15.37 -15.85 8.41
N PRO A 157 -16.59 -15.41 8.77
CA PRO A 157 -17.83 -16.03 8.31
C PRO A 157 -18.07 -15.83 6.82
N ASN A 158 -18.90 -16.72 6.25
CA ASN A 158 -19.48 -16.54 4.93
C ASN A 158 -20.54 -15.43 5.00
N LEU A 159 -20.47 -14.44 4.10
CA LEU A 159 -21.40 -13.31 4.04
C LEU A 159 -22.45 -13.46 2.93
N THR A 160 -22.48 -14.61 2.25
CA THR A 160 -23.38 -14.88 1.12
C THR A 160 -24.50 -15.87 1.44
N ASP A 161 -24.44 -16.52 2.61
CA ASP A 161 -25.49 -17.42 3.06
C ASP A 161 -26.52 -16.68 3.94
N ASN A 162 -27.40 -17.46 4.56
CA ASN A 162 -28.48 -16.93 5.39
C ASN A 162 -28.20 -17.12 6.90
N ASP A 163 -26.97 -17.47 7.29
CA ASP A 163 -26.60 -17.72 8.69
C ASP A 163 -25.85 -16.52 9.28
N TRP A 164 -26.53 -15.78 10.17
CA TRP A 164 -26.03 -14.52 10.70
C TRP A 164 -25.88 -14.56 12.22
N LEU A 165 -24.63 -14.67 12.69
CA LEU A 165 -24.29 -14.72 14.13
C LEU A 165 -24.82 -13.53 14.94
N TYR A 166 -24.83 -12.34 14.34
CA TYR A 166 -25.26 -11.09 14.99
C TYR A 166 -26.51 -10.48 14.36
N GLY A 167 -27.24 -11.29 13.59
CA GLY A 167 -28.40 -10.90 12.82
C GLY A 167 -28.06 -10.29 11.44
N GLY A 168 -28.97 -10.49 10.48
CA GLY A 168 -28.76 -10.23 9.05
C GLY A 168 -29.62 -9.11 8.48
N ASP A 169 -30.31 -8.33 9.32
CA ASP A 169 -30.98 -7.11 8.84
C ASP A 169 -29.96 -6.01 8.51
N GLY A 170 -30.34 -5.05 7.65
CA GLY A 170 -29.41 -4.02 7.19
C GLY A 170 -28.80 -3.19 8.32
N GLN A 171 -29.54 -2.94 9.40
CA GLN A 171 -29.05 -2.18 10.55
C GLN A 171 -28.03 -2.99 11.36
N GLN A 172 -28.30 -4.28 11.61
CA GLN A 172 -27.39 -5.18 12.31
C GLN A 172 -26.08 -5.39 11.56
N ILE A 173 -26.15 -5.48 10.24
CA ILE A 173 -24.96 -5.54 9.36
C ILE A 173 -24.20 -4.22 9.44
N LEU A 174 -24.88 -3.07 9.35
CA LEU A 174 -24.24 -1.76 9.45
C LEU A 174 -23.53 -1.58 10.80
N THR A 175 -24.18 -1.94 11.91
CA THR A 175 -23.55 -1.94 13.26
C THR A 175 -22.31 -2.83 13.28
N THR A 176 -22.37 -4.01 12.67
CA THR A 176 -21.21 -4.92 12.60
C THR A 176 -20.04 -4.31 11.83
N ILE A 177 -20.30 -3.55 10.77
CA ILE A 177 -19.26 -2.89 9.97
C ILE A 177 -18.69 -1.66 10.68
N LEU A 178 -19.53 -0.82 11.29
CA LEU A 178 -19.11 0.44 11.91
C LEU A 178 -18.44 0.22 13.27
N ASP A 179 -19.04 -0.61 14.12
CA ASP A 179 -18.62 -0.77 15.51
C ASP A 179 -17.78 -2.03 15.74
N GLY A 180 -17.74 -2.93 14.76
CA GLY A 180 -17.13 -4.25 14.91
C GLY A 180 -17.93 -5.19 15.83
N ARG A 181 -17.41 -6.41 16.02
CA ARG A 181 -17.99 -7.42 16.91
C ARG A 181 -16.90 -8.12 17.71
N HIS A 182 -17.17 -8.38 18.98
CA HIS A 182 -16.26 -9.08 19.89
C HIS A 182 -16.96 -10.27 20.55
N GLY A 183 -17.25 -11.30 19.74
CA GLY A 183 -17.78 -12.55 20.26
C GLY A 183 -16.76 -13.25 21.15
N VAL A 184 -17.20 -13.73 22.31
CA VAL A 184 -16.36 -14.50 23.24
C VAL A 184 -17.04 -15.84 23.50
N MET A 185 -16.39 -16.93 23.10
CA MET A 185 -16.73 -18.27 23.55
C MET A 185 -15.90 -18.58 24.81
N PRO A 186 -16.52 -18.69 26.01
CA PRO A 186 -15.78 -18.98 27.23
C PRO A 186 -15.08 -20.34 27.18
N ALA A 187 -13.98 -20.46 27.93
CA ALA A 187 -13.29 -21.72 28.09
C ALA A 187 -14.05 -22.65 29.05
N TRP A 188 -14.55 -23.78 28.55
CA TRP A 188 -15.34 -24.74 29.32
C TRP A 188 -14.52 -25.86 29.97
N GLY A 189 -13.25 -26.02 29.58
CA GLY A 189 -12.35 -27.05 30.13
C GLY A 189 -12.23 -27.05 31.66
N PRO A 190 -12.04 -25.89 32.33
CA PRO A 190 -12.01 -25.84 33.79
C PRO A 190 -13.33 -26.23 34.48
N ALA A 191 -14.47 -26.04 33.80
CA ALA A 191 -15.79 -26.32 34.37
C ALA A 191 -16.18 -27.79 34.21
N PHE A 192 -15.89 -28.40 33.06
CA PHE A 192 -16.39 -29.73 32.70
C PHE A 192 -15.30 -30.82 32.59
N GLY A 193 -14.02 -30.44 32.59
CA GLY A 193 -12.92 -31.35 32.30
C GLY A 193 -12.95 -31.88 30.87
N GLU A 194 -11.91 -32.63 30.49
CA GLU A 194 -11.78 -33.18 29.14
C GLU A 194 -12.95 -34.11 28.74
N PRO A 195 -13.41 -35.06 29.57
CA PRO A 195 -14.54 -35.92 29.21
C PRO A 195 -15.86 -35.16 29.06
N GLY A 196 -16.06 -34.12 29.89
CA GLY A 196 -17.27 -33.31 29.83
C GLY A 196 -17.34 -32.45 28.55
N VAL A 197 -16.21 -31.83 28.16
CA VAL A 197 -16.11 -31.10 26.90
C VAL A 197 -16.32 -32.04 25.70
N GLU A 198 -15.76 -33.26 25.73
CA GLU A 198 -15.96 -34.24 24.66
C GLU A 198 -17.44 -34.66 24.53
N ASN A 199 -18.10 -34.91 25.65
CA ASN A 199 -19.53 -35.24 25.67
C ASN A 199 -20.38 -34.08 25.14
N LEU A 200 -20.10 -32.85 25.56
CA LEU A 200 -20.79 -31.65 25.10
C LEU A 200 -20.58 -31.44 23.59
N ALA A 201 -19.37 -31.66 23.07
CA ALA A 201 -19.10 -31.57 21.63
C ALA A 201 -19.92 -32.59 20.82
N ASN A 202 -20.02 -33.85 21.31
CA ASN A 202 -20.87 -34.87 20.68
C ASN A 202 -22.36 -34.51 20.74
N TYR A 203 -22.80 -33.89 21.83
CA TYR A 203 -24.17 -33.39 21.91
C TYR A 203 -24.44 -32.30 20.87
N VAL A 204 -23.56 -31.30 20.73
CA VAL A 204 -23.69 -30.25 19.71
C VAL A 204 -23.69 -30.82 18.28
N LEU A 205 -22.83 -31.81 17.99
CA LEU A 205 -22.84 -32.52 16.69
C LEU A 205 -24.17 -33.24 16.45
N SER A 206 -24.81 -33.79 17.50
CA SER A 206 -26.12 -34.42 17.38
C SER A 206 -27.23 -33.43 17.01
N LEU A 207 -27.12 -32.15 17.41
CA LEU A 207 -28.09 -31.10 17.08
C LEU A 207 -28.06 -30.72 15.60
N SER A 208 -26.89 -30.79 14.95
CA SER A 208 -26.74 -30.52 13.51
C SER A 208 -26.93 -31.77 12.64
N GLY A 209 -27.16 -32.94 13.24
CA GLY A 209 -27.24 -34.22 12.54
C GLY A 209 -25.89 -34.72 12.01
N ALA A 210 -24.79 -34.14 12.48
CA ALA A 210 -23.45 -34.58 12.12
C ALA A 210 -23.11 -35.95 12.77
N PRO A 211 -22.15 -36.73 12.22
CA PRO A 211 -21.67 -37.95 12.85
C PRO A 211 -21.20 -37.71 14.30
N HIS A 212 -21.70 -38.50 15.24
CA HIS A 212 -21.42 -38.37 16.68
C HIS A 212 -21.54 -39.72 17.41
N ASP A 213 -20.97 -39.80 18.61
CA ASP A 213 -21.19 -40.92 19.54
C ASP A 213 -22.48 -40.69 20.36
N ALA A 214 -23.47 -41.56 20.17
CA ALA A 214 -24.76 -41.45 20.83
C ALA A 214 -24.67 -41.52 22.36
N THR A 215 -23.75 -42.31 22.92
CA THR A 215 -23.58 -42.44 24.38
C THR A 215 -23.03 -41.14 24.96
N LYS A 216 -22.02 -40.56 24.29
CA LYS A 216 -21.43 -39.28 24.68
C LYS A 216 -22.40 -38.12 24.51
N ALA A 217 -23.20 -38.12 23.45
CA ALA A 217 -24.23 -37.10 23.23
C ALA A 217 -25.31 -37.12 24.33
N ILE A 218 -25.74 -38.31 24.77
CA ILE A 218 -26.68 -38.43 25.91
C ILE A 218 -26.06 -37.87 27.19
N ALA A 219 -24.79 -38.19 27.47
CA ALA A 219 -24.08 -37.67 28.63
C ALA A 219 -23.87 -36.14 28.54
N GLY A 220 -23.60 -35.61 27.36
CA GLY A 220 -23.37 -34.18 27.11
C GLY A 220 -24.62 -33.33 27.19
N LYS A 221 -25.80 -33.90 26.91
CA LYS A 221 -27.10 -33.21 27.02
C LYS A 221 -27.39 -32.68 28.43
N ALA A 222 -26.78 -33.27 29.46
CA ALA A 222 -26.99 -32.91 30.86
C ALA A 222 -26.00 -31.85 31.39
N LEU A 223 -25.04 -31.41 30.56
CA LEU A 223 -24.04 -30.37 30.86
C LEU A 223 -24.49 -29.01 30.31
#